data_AF-A0AAW1EPB4-F1
#
_entry.id   AF-A0AAW1EPB4-F1
#
_cell.length_a   1.000
_cell.length_b   1.000
_cell.length_c   1.000
_cell.angle_alpha   90.00
_cell.angle_beta   90.00
_cell.angle_gamma   90.00
#
_symmetry.space_group_name_H-M   'P 1'
#
loop_
_entity.id
_entity.type
_entity.pdbx_description
1 polymer ?
#
loop_
_entity_poly.entity_id
_entity_poly.type
_entity_poly.pdbx_seq_one_letter_code
_entity_poly.pdbx_strand_id
1 'polypeptide(L)'
;MKVWLMPLKHLSPEADELKSGISVGLVGKMQDAFEDLSEIRMRCNDSLEDRVVENFPCIHEEFKTFQKLCDHYASNLQQNMAKKLPSIREGKEDESSLEETFDDREKSPFSQEKLSKWLDDKEREINIIRSCVDTMEGTKIVRNQSELDREVLDGDVDHALCFVFTSMIRGDTNLDVMATYLDSTNIRSTNEDQWFSSDEVFTTMREKAKAFHHLARACKNNKRFRFLITGTPNDKHKGATIYHYKKGILVSEDYSKPELPSEQITDRRNLILYACDLTLDPNTAHNNLILPVQ
;
A
#
# COMPACT_ATOMS: atom_id res chain seq x y z
N MET A 1 39.18 -5.42 24.38
CA MET A 1 40.55 -5.48 23.82
C MET A 1 40.89 -4.09 23.28
N LYS A 2 42.06 -3.52 23.59
CA LYS A 2 42.51 -2.21 23.06
C LYS A 2 43.79 -2.42 22.26
N VAL A 3 43.93 -1.73 21.13
CA VAL A 3 45.11 -1.79 20.26
C VAL A 3 45.73 -0.39 20.22
N TRP A 4 47.06 -0.33 20.35
CA TRP A 4 47.83 0.90 20.22
C TRP A 4 48.59 0.87 18.90
N LEU A 5 48.45 1.93 18.10
CA LEU A 5 49.13 2.06 16.81
C LEU A 5 50.15 3.20 16.88
N MET A 6 51.30 3.01 16.23
CA MET A 6 52.34 4.03 16.10
C MET A 6 52.47 4.44 14.63
N PRO A 7 52.51 5.75 14.31
CA PRO A 7 52.74 6.21 12.95
C PRO A 7 54.05 5.66 12.36
N LEU A 8 54.00 5.21 11.11
CA LEU A 8 55.15 4.56 10.46
C LEU A 8 56.35 5.49 10.28
N LYS A 9 56.11 6.80 10.18
CA LYS A 9 57.14 7.83 10.07
C LYS A 9 58.17 7.83 11.20
N HIS A 10 57.80 7.33 12.38
CA HIS A 10 58.71 7.20 13.52
C HIS A 10 59.74 6.09 13.31
N LEU A 11 59.50 5.18 12.35
CA LEU A 11 60.38 4.07 11.99
C LEU A 11 61.11 4.31 10.65
N SER A 12 60.43 4.93 9.68
CA SER A 12 60.99 5.28 8.38
C SER A 12 60.55 6.69 7.96
N PRO A 13 61.48 7.66 7.83
CA PRO A 13 61.15 9.05 7.44
C PRO A 13 60.51 9.19 6.06
N GLU A 14 60.67 8.20 5.19
CA GLU A 14 60.15 8.16 3.82
C GLU A 14 58.72 7.58 3.73
N ALA A 15 58.17 7.10 4.85
CA ALA A 15 56.85 6.49 4.89
C ALA A 15 55.73 7.52 4.71
N ASP A 16 54.64 7.10 4.03
CA ASP A 16 53.47 7.95 3.81
C ASP A 16 52.82 8.39 5.14
N GLU A 17 52.55 9.69 5.24
CA GLU A 17 51.80 10.28 6.35
C GLU A 17 50.32 10.44 6.01
N LEU A 18 49.46 10.37 7.04
CA LEU A 18 48.08 10.84 6.93
C LEU A 18 48.10 12.35 6.63
N LYS A 19 47.66 12.74 5.44
CA LYS A 19 47.75 14.13 4.98
C LYS A 19 46.54 14.97 5.38
N SER A 20 45.38 14.33 5.51
CA SER A 20 44.13 14.99 5.90
C SER A 20 43.30 14.12 6.84
N GLY A 21 42.55 14.77 7.74
CA GLY A 21 41.57 14.13 8.61
C GLY A 21 40.17 14.23 8.05
N ILE A 22 39.21 13.53 8.68
CA ILE A 22 37.79 13.78 8.45
C ILE A 22 37.25 14.60 9.62
N SER A 23 36.57 15.71 9.32
CA SER A 23 35.97 16.59 10.29
C SER A 23 34.85 15.87 11.04
N VAL A 24 34.71 16.21 12.33
CA VAL A 24 33.68 15.60 13.19
C VAL A 24 32.28 15.86 12.63
N GLY A 25 32.05 17.04 12.02
CA GLY A 25 30.78 17.36 11.38
C GLY A 25 30.43 16.41 10.22
N LEU A 26 31.42 16.07 9.38
CA LEU A 26 31.23 15.10 8.30
C LEU A 26 31.02 13.67 8.82
N VAL A 27 31.70 13.29 9.90
CA VAL A 27 31.43 12.01 10.56
C VAL A 27 29.98 11.94 11.05
N GLY A 28 29.46 13.04 11.62
CA GLY A 28 28.06 13.15 12.00
C GLY A 28 27.12 12.96 10.80
N LYS A 29 27.30 13.73 9.72
CA LYS A 29 26.49 13.60 8.49
C LYS A 29 26.49 12.18 7.91
N MET A 30 27.63 11.48 7.96
CA MET A 30 27.70 10.06 7.55
C MET A 30 26.81 9.18 8.42
N GLN A 31 26.89 9.35 9.73
CA GLN A 31 26.11 8.56 10.69
C GLN A 31 24.61 8.82 10.49
N ASP A 32 24.22 10.09 10.44
CA ASP A 32 22.84 10.53 10.23
C ASP A 32 22.27 9.92 8.93
N ALA A 33 23.00 9.99 7.82
CA ALA A 33 22.53 9.44 6.54
C ALA A 33 22.25 7.92 6.57
N PHE A 34 23.04 7.13 7.30
CA PHE A 34 22.80 5.69 7.46
C PHE A 34 21.73 5.37 8.50
N GLU A 35 21.63 6.18 9.56
CA GLU A 35 20.59 6.06 10.57
C GLU A 35 19.21 6.33 9.95
N ASP A 36 19.07 7.41 9.17
CA ASP A 36 17.87 7.73 8.39
C ASP A 36 17.43 6.57 7.50
N LEU A 37 18.36 5.99 6.72
CA LEU A 37 18.06 4.86 5.84
C LEU A 37 17.63 3.62 6.64
N SER A 38 18.22 3.41 7.82
CA SER A 38 17.82 2.33 8.71
C SER A 38 16.42 2.56 9.28
N GLU A 39 16.07 3.79 9.64
CA GLU A 39 14.73 4.17 10.11
C GLU A 39 13.68 3.90 9.02
N ILE A 40 13.93 4.40 7.80
CA ILE A 40 13.06 4.15 6.63
C ILE A 40 12.86 2.64 6.40
N ARG A 41 13.93 1.86 6.50
CA ARG A 41 13.86 0.39 6.35
C ARG A 41 13.04 -0.27 7.45
N MET A 42 13.19 0.15 8.72
CA MET A 42 12.39 -0.37 9.82
C MET A 42 10.91 -0.07 9.62
N ARG A 43 10.57 1.18 9.30
CA ARG A 43 9.18 1.61 9.03
C ARG A 43 8.55 0.86 7.84
N CYS A 44 9.33 0.63 6.78
CA CYS A 44 8.91 -0.21 5.65
C CYS A 44 8.64 -1.66 6.07
N ASN A 45 9.46 -2.24 6.94
CA ASN A 45 9.24 -3.60 7.47
C ASN A 45 7.96 -3.66 8.32
N ASP A 46 7.73 -2.68 9.19
CA ASP A 46 6.50 -2.62 10.00
C ASP A 46 5.26 -2.58 9.11
N SER A 47 5.31 -1.84 7.99
CA SER A 47 4.23 -1.79 7.00
C SER A 47 4.03 -3.11 6.26
N LEU A 48 5.12 -3.84 5.96
CA LEU A 48 5.05 -5.16 5.31
C LEU A 48 4.39 -6.24 6.19
N GLU A 49 4.39 -6.07 7.51
CA GLU A 49 3.71 -6.96 8.47
C GLU A 49 2.20 -6.65 8.59
N ASP A 50 1.71 -5.60 7.94
CA ASP A 50 0.30 -5.24 7.98
C ASP A 50 -0.60 -6.25 7.26
N ARG A 51 -1.73 -6.60 7.89
CA ARG A 51 -2.68 -7.60 7.36
C ARG A 51 -3.32 -7.17 6.04
N VAL A 52 -3.53 -5.88 5.81
CA VAL A 52 -4.03 -5.38 4.53
C VAL A 52 -2.97 -5.64 3.47
N VAL A 53 -1.72 -5.28 3.74
CA VAL A 53 -0.60 -5.50 2.81
C VAL A 53 -0.44 -6.99 2.47
N GLU A 54 -0.57 -7.89 3.46
CA GLU A 54 -0.55 -9.35 3.22
C GLU A 54 -1.68 -9.83 2.28
N ASN A 55 -2.86 -9.19 2.35
CA ASN A 55 -4.03 -9.59 1.57
C ASN A 55 -4.11 -8.95 0.18
N PHE A 56 -3.34 -7.89 -0.07
CA PHE A 56 -3.30 -7.18 -1.35
C PHE A 56 -1.89 -7.25 -1.96
N PRO A 57 -1.59 -8.28 -2.79
CA PRO A 57 -0.23 -8.52 -3.29
C PRO A 57 0.41 -7.36 -4.05
N CYS A 58 -0.37 -6.51 -4.73
CA CYS A 58 0.16 -5.33 -5.43
C CYS A 58 0.86 -4.36 -4.48
N ILE A 59 0.25 -4.05 -3.33
CA ILE A 59 0.82 -3.15 -2.32
C ILE A 59 2.07 -3.80 -1.72
N HIS A 60 2.01 -5.10 -1.41
CA HIS A 60 3.16 -5.82 -0.88
C HIS A 60 4.36 -5.81 -1.86
N GLU A 61 4.11 -5.96 -3.17
CA GLU A 61 5.14 -5.87 -4.21
C GLU A 61 5.80 -4.48 -4.28
N GLU A 62 5.02 -3.40 -4.07
CA GLU A 62 5.53 -2.02 -4.03
C GLU A 62 6.46 -1.80 -2.84
N PHE A 63 6.06 -2.19 -1.62
CA PHE A 63 6.94 -2.09 -0.44
C PHE A 63 8.21 -2.92 -0.59
N LYS A 64 8.12 -4.13 -1.18
CA LYS A 64 9.32 -4.94 -1.48
C LYS A 64 10.24 -4.29 -2.50
N THR A 65 9.68 -3.58 -3.48
CA THR A 65 10.45 -2.84 -4.48
C THR A 65 11.12 -1.62 -3.84
N PHE A 66 10.39 -0.84 -3.04
CA PHE A 66 10.93 0.27 -2.26
C PHE A 66 12.10 -0.14 -1.37
N GLN A 67 11.93 -1.24 -0.61
CA GLN A 67 12.99 -1.79 0.25
C GLN A 67 14.25 -2.13 -0.54
N LYS A 68 14.12 -2.85 -1.66
CA LYS A 68 15.26 -3.21 -2.52
C LYS A 68 15.98 -1.99 -3.06
N LEU A 69 15.24 -0.96 -3.47
CA LEU A 69 15.81 0.29 -3.98
C LEU A 69 16.57 1.02 -2.86
N CYS A 70 16.02 1.09 -1.65
CA CYS A 70 16.70 1.67 -0.49
C CYS A 70 17.99 0.90 -0.14
N ASP A 71 17.96 -0.43 -0.13
CA ASP A 71 19.12 -1.28 0.15
C ASP A 71 20.22 -1.10 -0.93
N HIS A 72 19.82 -0.98 -2.20
CA HIS A 72 20.76 -0.72 -3.30
C HIS A 72 21.39 0.67 -3.17
N TYR A 73 20.60 1.70 -2.87
CA TYR A 73 21.12 3.04 -2.63
C TYR A 73 22.07 3.09 -1.43
N ALA A 74 21.70 2.46 -0.30
CA ALA A 74 22.55 2.37 0.89
C ALA A 74 23.90 1.70 0.58
N SER A 75 23.87 0.64 -0.23
CA SER A 75 25.09 -0.05 -0.69
C SER A 75 25.96 0.85 -1.57
N ASN A 76 25.36 1.61 -2.50
CA ASN A 76 26.09 2.56 -3.36
C ASN A 76 26.72 3.69 -2.54
N LEU A 77 25.97 4.23 -1.57
CA LEU A 77 26.45 5.25 -0.65
C LEU A 77 27.64 4.72 0.17
N GLN A 78 27.53 3.51 0.73
CA GLN A 78 28.60 2.87 1.48
C GLN A 78 29.86 2.62 0.62
N GLN A 79 29.70 2.16 -0.62
CA GLN A 79 30.82 1.96 -1.54
C GLN A 79 31.49 3.28 -1.92
N ASN A 80 30.71 4.35 -2.11
CA ASN A 80 31.24 5.67 -2.39
C ASN A 80 32.09 6.17 -1.21
N MET A 81 31.57 6.08 0.02
CA MET A 81 32.32 6.43 1.23
C MET A 81 33.58 5.58 1.42
N ALA A 82 33.51 4.27 1.16
CA ALA A 82 34.66 3.38 1.27
C ALA A 82 35.80 3.74 0.29
N LYS A 83 35.48 4.39 -0.83
CA LYS A 83 36.46 4.91 -1.80
C LYS A 83 36.99 6.30 -1.43
N LYS A 84 36.09 7.22 -1.06
CA LYS A 84 36.45 8.62 -0.75
C LYS A 84 37.24 8.76 0.54
N LEU A 85 36.88 8.03 1.60
CA LEU A 85 37.52 8.13 2.91
C LEU A 85 39.05 7.88 2.87
N PRO A 86 39.56 6.81 2.24
CA PRO A 86 41.00 6.64 2.04
C PRO A 86 41.62 7.73 1.16
N SER A 87 40.96 8.11 0.06
CA SER A 87 41.45 9.11 -0.89
C SER A 87 41.70 10.47 -0.23
N ILE A 88 40.77 10.89 0.64
CA ILE A 88 40.90 12.13 1.44
C ILE A 88 42.07 12.02 2.42
N ARG A 89 42.18 10.89 3.13
CA ARG A 89 43.27 10.66 4.08
C ARG A 89 44.66 10.69 3.42
N GLU A 90 44.75 10.26 2.17
CA GLU A 90 45.95 10.34 1.34
C GLU A 90 46.21 11.74 0.75
N GLY A 91 45.26 12.68 0.91
CA GLY A 91 45.30 14.03 0.37
C GLY A 91 45.07 14.10 -1.14
N LYS A 92 44.47 13.07 -1.74
CA LYS A 92 44.13 13.02 -3.17
C LYS A 92 42.79 13.69 -3.47
N GLU A 93 41.89 13.70 -2.50
CA GLU A 93 40.57 14.34 -2.55
C GLU A 93 40.38 15.26 -1.34
N ASP A 94 39.54 16.28 -1.51
CA ASP A 94 39.13 17.17 -0.42
C ASP A 94 37.87 16.67 0.29
N GLU A 95 37.67 17.09 1.53
CA GLU A 95 36.45 16.82 2.29
C GLU A 95 35.17 17.28 1.58
N SER A 96 35.26 18.33 0.75
CA SER A 96 34.14 18.83 -0.06
C SER A 96 33.53 17.77 -0.98
N SER A 97 34.31 16.75 -1.38
CA SER A 97 33.82 15.63 -2.18
C SER A 97 32.81 14.76 -1.41
N LEU A 98 32.96 14.64 -0.09
CA LEU A 98 31.98 13.97 0.77
C LEU A 98 30.77 14.86 1.00
N GLU A 99 30.96 16.17 1.20
CA GLU A 99 29.85 17.12 1.31
C GLU A 99 28.93 17.07 0.09
N GLU A 100 29.51 17.07 -1.12
CA GLU A 100 28.76 16.93 -2.37
C GLU A 100 27.93 15.63 -2.41
N THR A 101 28.45 14.53 -1.85
CA THR A 101 27.71 13.25 -1.81
C THR A 101 26.44 13.34 -0.97
N PHE A 102 26.49 14.08 0.14
CA PHE A 102 25.31 14.32 0.99
C PHE A 102 24.36 15.33 0.36
N ASP A 103 24.88 16.39 -0.24
CA ASP A 103 24.05 17.37 -0.95
C ASP A 103 23.32 16.74 -2.15
N ASP A 104 23.96 15.79 -2.82
CA ASP A 104 23.36 15.01 -3.90
C ASP A 104 22.26 14.09 -3.38
N ARG A 105 22.44 13.47 -2.21
CA ARG A 105 21.37 12.70 -1.53
C ARG A 105 20.13 13.55 -1.32
N GLU A 106 20.29 14.75 -0.76
CA GLU A 106 19.16 15.63 -0.46
C GLU A 106 18.38 16.06 -1.71
N LYS A 107 19.06 16.15 -2.86
CA LYS A 107 18.43 16.44 -4.16
C LYS A 107 17.85 15.20 -4.83
N SER A 108 18.38 14.02 -4.53
CA SER A 108 17.98 12.74 -5.12
C SER A 108 16.58 12.30 -4.69
N PRO A 109 16.01 11.23 -5.30
CA PRO A 109 14.80 10.57 -4.81
C PRO A 109 14.97 9.90 -3.44
N PHE A 110 16.20 9.75 -2.94
CA PHE A 110 16.56 9.07 -1.69
C PHE A 110 16.81 10.04 -0.53
N SER A 111 16.37 11.30 -0.64
CA SER A 111 16.36 12.21 0.51
C SER A 111 15.39 11.69 1.58
N GLN A 112 15.71 11.96 2.85
CA GLN A 112 14.87 11.51 3.97
C GLN A 112 13.41 11.98 3.82
N GLU A 113 13.22 13.23 3.41
CA GLU A 113 11.90 13.82 3.18
C GLU A 113 11.09 13.03 2.14
N LYS A 114 11.68 12.71 0.99
CA LYS A 114 10.98 11.99 -0.09
C LYS A 114 10.69 10.55 0.28
N LEU A 115 11.63 9.86 0.93
CA LEU A 115 11.42 8.49 1.41
C LEU A 115 10.31 8.43 2.47
N SER A 116 10.33 9.36 3.43
CA SER A 116 9.28 9.46 4.45
C SER A 116 7.93 9.78 3.81
N LYS A 117 7.89 10.73 2.87
CA LYS A 117 6.65 11.12 2.19
C LYS A 117 6.02 9.96 1.44
N TRP A 118 6.83 9.13 0.77
CA TRP A 118 6.34 7.93 0.09
C TRP A 118 5.69 6.95 1.08
N LEU A 119 6.34 6.71 2.22
CA LEU A 119 5.77 5.87 3.29
C LEU A 119 4.49 6.48 3.87
N ASP A 120 4.43 7.80 4.10
CA ASP A 120 3.23 8.49 4.59
C ASP A 120 2.03 8.28 3.64
N ASP A 121 2.27 8.40 2.32
CA ASP A 121 1.24 8.21 1.30
C ASP A 121 0.75 6.77 1.25
N LYS A 122 1.66 5.79 1.29
CA LYS A 122 1.30 4.37 1.27
C LYS A 122 0.60 3.94 2.55
N GLU A 123 1.02 4.44 3.70
CA GLU A 123 0.31 4.21 4.96
C GLU A 123 -1.09 4.82 4.94
N ARG A 124 -1.27 6.01 4.33
CA ARG A 124 -2.60 6.62 4.14
C ARG A 124 -3.48 5.74 3.24
N GLU A 125 -2.95 5.26 2.13
CA GLU A 125 -3.63 4.32 1.23
C GLU A 125 -4.07 3.05 1.99
N ILE A 126 -3.15 2.41 2.71
CA ILE A 126 -3.42 1.23 3.55
C ILE A 126 -4.53 1.51 4.57
N ASN A 127 -4.49 2.65 5.26
CA ASN A 127 -5.48 3.02 6.26
C ASN A 127 -6.89 3.19 5.66
N ILE A 128 -7.00 3.73 4.45
CA ILE A 128 -8.28 3.86 3.73
C ILE A 128 -8.84 2.47 3.39
N ILE A 129 -8.01 1.59 2.85
CA ILE A 129 -8.39 0.22 2.51
C ILE A 129 -8.81 -0.53 3.78
N ARG A 130 -8.01 -0.43 4.85
CA ARG A 130 -8.30 -1.03 6.16
C ARG A 130 -9.67 -0.62 6.66
N SER A 131 -9.97 0.69 6.62
CA SER A 131 -11.28 1.20 7.05
C SER A 131 -12.44 0.57 6.29
N CYS A 132 -12.28 0.28 4.99
CA CYS A 132 -13.33 -0.36 4.19
C CYS A 132 -13.43 -1.86 4.48
N VAL A 133 -12.29 -2.56 4.58
CA VAL A 133 -12.21 -3.99 4.91
C VAL A 133 -12.81 -4.26 6.30
N ASP A 134 -12.45 -3.47 7.31
CA ASP A 134 -12.98 -3.58 8.67
C ASP A 134 -14.49 -3.32 8.70
N THR A 135 -15.00 -2.38 7.88
CA THR A 135 -16.44 -2.14 7.74
C THR A 135 -17.16 -3.37 7.17
N MET A 136 -16.49 -4.15 6.33
CA MET A 136 -17.03 -5.35 5.67
C MET A 136 -16.61 -6.64 6.38
N GLU A 137 -16.42 -6.60 7.70
CA GLU A 137 -15.97 -7.74 8.52
C GLU A 137 -16.74 -9.03 8.20
N GLY A 138 -16.01 -10.14 8.15
CA GLY A 138 -16.55 -11.47 7.85
C GLY A 138 -16.70 -11.77 6.35
N THR A 139 -16.42 -10.79 5.48
CA THR A 139 -16.34 -11.01 4.03
C THR A 139 -14.98 -11.61 3.66
N LYS A 140 -15.00 -12.58 2.74
CA LYS A 140 -13.78 -13.21 2.24
C LYS A 140 -13.02 -12.29 1.29
N ILE A 141 -11.73 -12.09 1.55
CA ILE A 141 -10.81 -11.42 0.63
C ILE A 141 -10.23 -12.47 -0.32
N VAL A 142 -10.22 -12.18 -1.62
CA VAL A 142 -9.55 -12.99 -2.65
C VAL A 142 -8.35 -12.22 -3.19
N ARG A 143 -7.21 -12.89 -3.28
CA ARG A 143 -5.90 -12.22 -3.51
C ARG A 143 -5.54 -12.07 -4.99
N ASN A 144 -6.19 -12.84 -5.86
CA ASN A 144 -5.90 -12.88 -7.29
C ASN A 144 -7.10 -13.37 -8.09
N GLN A 145 -7.01 -13.24 -9.42
CA GLN A 145 -8.08 -13.64 -10.33
C GLN A 145 -8.45 -15.13 -10.22
N SER A 146 -7.48 -16.02 -10.01
CA SER A 146 -7.77 -17.45 -9.89
C SER A 146 -8.59 -17.79 -8.63
N GLU A 147 -8.31 -17.11 -7.52
CA GLU A 147 -9.13 -17.24 -6.31
C GLU A 147 -10.53 -16.67 -6.51
N LEU A 148 -10.66 -15.53 -7.19
CA LEU A 148 -11.96 -14.94 -7.55
C LEU A 148 -12.78 -15.90 -8.43
N ASP A 149 -12.17 -16.43 -9.49
CA ASP A 149 -12.79 -17.38 -10.42
C ASP A 149 -13.32 -18.61 -9.69
N ARG A 150 -12.54 -19.16 -8.74
CA ARG A 150 -12.96 -20.32 -7.95
C ARG A 150 -14.23 -20.06 -7.14
N GLU A 151 -14.39 -18.86 -6.58
CA GLU A 151 -15.59 -18.52 -5.78
C GLU A 151 -16.79 -18.16 -6.65
N VAL A 152 -16.55 -17.53 -7.80
CA VAL A 152 -17.59 -17.02 -8.71
C VAL A 152 -18.14 -18.12 -9.61
N LEU A 153 -17.32 -19.11 -9.98
CA LEU A 153 -17.70 -20.24 -10.85
C LEU A 153 -18.21 -21.46 -10.07
N ASP A 154 -18.34 -21.38 -8.75
CA ASP A 154 -18.91 -22.45 -7.92
C ASP A 154 -20.37 -22.73 -8.35
N GLY A 155 -20.69 -24.01 -8.59
CA GLY A 155 -22.00 -24.43 -9.11
C GLY A 155 -23.18 -24.17 -8.17
N ASP A 156 -22.92 -23.95 -6.88
CA ASP A 156 -23.93 -23.56 -5.91
C ASP A 156 -24.13 -22.04 -5.83
N VAL A 157 -23.30 -21.22 -6.48
CA VAL A 157 -23.37 -19.76 -6.44
C VAL A 157 -24.13 -19.22 -7.66
N ASP A 158 -25.31 -18.64 -7.42
CA ASP A 158 -26.07 -17.95 -8.48
C ASP A 158 -25.68 -16.47 -8.61
N HIS A 159 -25.32 -15.83 -7.49
CA HIS A 159 -24.97 -14.42 -7.42
C HIS A 159 -23.70 -14.23 -6.60
N ALA A 160 -22.67 -13.62 -7.18
CA ALA A 160 -21.51 -13.16 -6.44
C ALA A 160 -21.41 -11.63 -6.54
N LEU A 161 -21.37 -10.96 -5.40
CA LEU A 161 -21.09 -9.53 -5.29
C LEU A 161 -19.67 -9.36 -4.78
N CYS A 162 -18.84 -8.65 -5.53
CA CYS A 162 -17.44 -8.43 -5.19
C CYS A 162 -17.17 -6.94 -5.00
N PHE A 163 -16.77 -6.54 -3.80
CA PHE A 163 -16.25 -5.20 -3.56
C PHE A 163 -14.83 -5.13 -4.13
N VAL A 164 -14.63 -4.29 -5.16
CA VAL A 164 -13.39 -4.19 -5.92
C VAL A 164 -12.74 -2.84 -5.62
N PHE A 165 -11.54 -2.84 -5.03
CA PHE A 165 -10.69 -1.66 -4.99
C PHE A 165 -10.08 -1.46 -6.39
N THR A 166 -10.57 -0.45 -7.11
CA THR A 166 -10.27 -0.23 -8.53
C THR A 166 -9.10 0.70 -8.77
N SER A 167 -8.75 1.53 -7.80
CA SER A 167 -7.60 2.44 -7.88
C SER A 167 -6.29 1.86 -7.35
N MET A 168 -6.25 0.57 -7.02
CA MET A 168 -5.01 -0.17 -6.75
C MET A 168 -4.28 -0.49 -8.07
N ILE A 169 -3.73 0.53 -8.72
CA ILE A 169 -2.97 0.38 -9.96
C ILE A 169 -1.63 -0.31 -9.65
N ARG A 170 -1.17 -1.20 -10.54
CA ARG A 170 0.18 -1.77 -10.42
C ARG A 170 1.21 -0.75 -10.89
N GLY A 171 2.19 -0.47 -10.04
CA GLY A 171 3.33 0.38 -10.36
C GLY A 171 3.19 1.75 -9.72
N ASP A 172 4.33 2.32 -9.34
CA ASP A 172 4.40 3.55 -8.57
C ASP A 172 5.42 4.50 -9.19
N THR A 173 4.98 5.72 -9.51
CA THR A 173 5.79 6.72 -10.22
C THR A 173 7.04 7.10 -9.43
N ASN A 174 6.96 7.13 -8.09
CA ASN A 174 8.13 7.43 -7.26
C ASN A 174 9.12 6.27 -7.27
N LEU A 175 8.65 5.03 -7.21
CA LEU A 175 9.51 3.85 -7.35
C LEU A 175 10.22 3.82 -8.71
N ASP A 176 9.55 4.24 -9.77
CA ASP A 176 10.14 4.34 -11.11
C ASP A 176 11.25 5.40 -11.17
N VAL A 177 11.02 6.55 -10.54
CA VAL A 177 12.02 7.62 -10.43
C VAL A 177 13.24 7.16 -9.62
N MET A 178 13.01 6.45 -8.51
CA MET A 178 14.08 5.84 -7.69
C MET A 178 14.88 4.80 -8.49
N ALA A 179 14.19 3.92 -9.22
CA ALA A 179 14.83 2.90 -10.05
C ALA A 179 15.65 3.49 -11.18
N THR A 180 15.12 4.53 -11.83
CA THR A 180 15.80 5.28 -12.89
C THR A 180 17.05 5.98 -12.35
N TYR A 181 16.97 6.60 -11.17
CA TYR A 181 18.12 7.23 -10.52
C TYR A 181 19.26 6.24 -10.23
N LEU A 182 18.94 4.97 -9.97
CA LEU A 182 19.93 3.91 -9.73
C LEU A 182 20.38 3.17 -11.01
N ASP A 183 20.00 3.65 -12.20
CA ASP A 183 20.22 2.97 -13.49
C ASP A 183 19.72 1.51 -13.52
N SER A 184 18.73 1.19 -12.68
CA SER A 184 18.04 -0.11 -12.71
C SER A 184 16.91 -0.03 -13.74
N THR A 185 16.97 -0.91 -14.76
CA THR A 185 16.12 -0.96 -15.97
C THR A 185 14.66 -0.46 -15.86
N ASN A 186 14.21 0.22 -16.93
CA ASN A 186 12.86 0.71 -17.24
C ASN A 186 11.70 0.05 -16.49
N ILE A 187 11.15 0.78 -15.52
CA ILE A 187 9.83 0.53 -14.99
C ILE A 187 8.84 1.39 -15.77
N ARG A 188 7.68 0.82 -16.09
CA ARG A 188 6.63 1.49 -16.86
C ARG A 188 5.96 2.52 -15.96
N SER A 189 6.11 3.80 -16.30
CA SER A 189 5.36 4.86 -15.64
C SER A 189 3.87 4.72 -15.92
N THR A 190 3.10 4.79 -14.85
CA THR A 190 1.66 5.00 -14.88
C THR A 190 1.37 6.30 -14.17
N ASN A 191 0.66 7.23 -14.82
CA ASN A 191 0.21 8.45 -14.16
C ASN A 191 -0.61 8.06 -12.93
N GLU A 192 -0.06 8.34 -11.76
CA GLU A 192 -0.76 8.13 -10.50
C GLU A 192 -1.85 9.19 -10.33
N ASP A 193 -3.09 8.73 -10.29
CA ASP A 193 -4.16 9.45 -9.64
C ASP A 193 -4.00 9.22 -8.14
N GLN A 194 -3.62 10.24 -7.37
CA GLN A 194 -3.53 10.18 -5.90
C GLN A 194 -4.92 10.11 -5.26
N TRP A 195 -5.66 9.05 -5.60
CA TRP A 195 -7.04 8.83 -5.21
C TRP A 195 -7.20 8.81 -3.68
N PHE A 196 -6.17 8.38 -2.96
CA PHE A 196 -6.12 8.33 -1.49
C PHE A 196 -6.03 9.72 -0.82
N SER A 197 -5.74 10.78 -1.59
CA SER A 197 -5.76 12.17 -1.13
C SER A 197 -7.16 12.80 -1.24
N SER A 198 -8.12 12.14 -1.89
CA SER A 198 -9.48 12.67 -2.07
C SER A 198 -10.42 12.19 -0.97
N ASP A 199 -10.87 13.12 -0.12
CA ASP A 199 -11.90 12.84 0.90
C ASP A 199 -13.24 12.42 0.31
N GLU A 200 -13.57 12.89 -0.91
CA GLU A 200 -14.78 12.51 -1.64
C GLU A 200 -14.74 11.03 -2.06
N VAL A 201 -13.61 10.60 -2.63
CA VAL A 201 -13.37 9.20 -3.00
C VAL A 201 -13.46 8.32 -1.77
N PHE A 202 -12.79 8.71 -0.67
CA PHE A 202 -12.86 7.99 0.60
C PHE A 202 -14.28 7.87 1.15
N THR A 203 -15.05 8.96 1.14
CA THR A 203 -16.43 8.99 1.65
C THR A 203 -17.31 8.04 0.84
N THR A 204 -17.20 8.08 -0.48
CA THR A 204 -17.98 7.22 -1.38
C THR A 204 -17.62 5.75 -1.19
N MET A 205 -16.33 5.42 -1.06
CA MET A 205 -15.89 4.05 -0.79
C MET A 205 -16.46 3.52 0.54
N ARG A 206 -16.41 4.34 1.59
CA ARG A 206 -16.94 3.98 2.91
C ARG A 206 -18.46 3.77 2.88
N GLU A 207 -19.20 4.59 2.15
CA GLU A 207 -20.64 4.42 1.97
C GLU A 207 -20.97 3.14 1.20
N LYS A 208 -20.27 2.87 0.09
CA LYS A 208 -20.40 1.61 -0.66
C LYS A 208 -20.05 0.40 0.20
N ALA A 209 -19.01 0.47 1.03
CA ALA A 209 -18.60 -0.61 1.93
C ALA A 209 -19.69 -0.92 2.98
N LYS A 210 -20.32 0.11 3.56
CA LYS A 210 -21.47 -0.05 4.48
C LYS A 210 -22.66 -0.70 3.79
N ALA A 211 -23.02 -0.21 2.60
CA ALA A 211 -24.13 -0.77 1.82
C ALA A 211 -23.87 -2.24 1.45
N PHE A 212 -22.64 -2.55 1.02
CA PHE A 212 -22.19 -3.91 0.73
C PHE A 212 -22.28 -4.82 1.96
N HIS A 213 -21.80 -4.35 3.13
CA HIS A 213 -21.88 -5.13 4.37
C HIS A 213 -23.32 -5.42 4.79
N HIS A 214 -24.24 -4.44 4.67
CA HIS A 214 -25.66 -4.67 4.95
C HIS A 214 -26.26 -5.75 4.05
N LEU A 215 -25.95 -5.73 2.75
CA LEU A 215 -26.39 -6.76 1.80
C LEU A 215 -25.79 -8.14 2.14
N ALA A 216 -24.50 -8.19 2.48
CA ALA A 216 -23.81 -9.41 2.89
C ALA A 216 -24.47 -10.03 4.13
N ARG A 217 -24.81 -9.20 5.11
CA ARG A 217 -25.48 -9.63 6.34
C ARG A 217 -26.89 -10.16 6.07
N ALA A 218 -27.68 -9.46 5.26
CA ALA A 218 -29.03 -9.89 4.88
C ALA A 218 -29.03 -11.24 4.15
N CYS A 219 -27.97 -11.52 3.38
CA CYS A 219 -27.83 -12.74 2.58
C CYS A 219 -26.98 -13.84 3.24
N LYS A 220 -26.52 -13.67 4.48
CA LYS A 220 -25.52 -14.53 5.15
C LYS A 220 -25.85 -16.04 5.14
N ASN A 221 -27.13 -16.39 5.24
CA ASN A 221 -27.58 -17.79 5.29
C ASN A 221 -27.96 -18.37 3.92
N ASN A 222 -27.84 -17.59 2.84
CA ASN A 222 -28.18 -18.04 1.50
C ASN A 222 -26.92 -18.43 0.72
N LYS A 223 -26.67 -19.73 0.60
CA LYS A 223 -25.50 -20.29 -0.12
C LYS A 223 -25.43 -19.91 -1.59
N ARG A 224 -26.56 -19.49 -2.20
CA ARG A 224 -26.61 -19.00 -3.58
C ARG A 224 -25.94 -17.63 -3.76
N PHE A 225 -25.72 -16.90 -2.66
CA PHE A 225 -25.05 -15.62 -2.65
C PHE A 225 -23.63 -15.75 -2.11
N ARG A 226 -22.70 -15.08 -2.78
CA ARG A 226 -21.30 -14.97 -2.37
C ARG A 226 -20.91 -13.50 -2.29
N PHE A 227 -20.23 -13.13 -1.21
CA PHE A 227 -19.70 -11.79 -1.01
C PHE A 227 -18.18 -11.87 -0.89
N LEU A 228 -17.49 -11.07 -1.69
CA LEU A 228 -16.03 -11.11 -1.83
C LEU A 228 -15.45 -9.69 -1.80
N ILE A 229 -14.18 -9.59 -1.44
CA ILE A 229 -13.37 -8.36 -1.54
C ILE A 229 -12.15 -8.68 -2.40
N THR A 230 -11.78 -7.80 -3.33
CA THR A 230 -10.56 -7.94 -4.15
C THR A 230 -10.00 -6.57 -4.52
N GLY A 231 -8.73 -6.54 -4.93
CA GLY A 231 -8.11 -5.38 -5.58
C GLY A 231 -7.83 -5.69 -7.04
N THR A 232 -8.45 -4.96 -7.96
CA THR A 232 -8.23 -5.13 -9.41
C THR A 232 -8.32 -3.76 -10.08
N PRO A 233 -7.28 -3.31 -10.81
CA PRO A 233 -7.31 -2.02 -11.50
C PRO A 233 -8.51 -1.89 -12.45
N ASN A 234 -9.24 -0.77 -12.38
CA ASN A 234 -10.24 -0.38 -13.37
C ASN A 234 -10.30 1.15 -13.44
N ASP A 235 -9.94 1.70 -14.59
CA ASP A 235 -9.85 3.14 -14.87
C ASP A 235 -11.22 3.85 -14.95
N LYS A 236 -12.31 3.10 -15.14
CA LYS A 236 -13.68 3.63 -15.20
C LYS A 236 -14.20 4.09 -13.83
N HIS A 237 -13.66 3.55 -12.75
CA HIS A 237 -14.15 3.79 -11.39
C HIS A 237 -13.00 4.18 -10.45
N LYS A 238 -13.13 5.33 -9.79
CA LYS A 238 -12.15 5.76 -8.77
C LYS A 238 -12.47 5.18 -7.40
N GLY A 239 -11.43 4.79 -6.67
CA GLY A 239 -11.51 4.21 -5.33
C GLY A 239 -11.95 2.75 -5.35
N ALA A 240 -13.26 2.52 -5.22
CA ALA A 240 -13.83 1.18 -5.25
C ALA A 240 -15.26 1.15 -5.80
N THR A 241 -15.64 -0.02 -6.31
CA THR A 241 -16.97 -0.30 -6.84
C THR A 241 -17.41 -1.73 -6.47
N ILE A 242 -18.63 -2.11 -6.82
CA ILE A 242 -19.17 -3.45 -6.56
C ILE A 242 -19.44 -4.12 -7.90
N TYR A 243 -18.74 -5.22 -8.17
CA TYR A 243 -19.01 -6.07 -9.32
C TYR A 243 -20.10 -7.08 -9.00
N HIS A 244 -20.96 -7.35 -9.96
CA HIS A 244 -21.97 -8.39 -9.86
C HIS A 244 -21.73 -9.46 -10.91
N TYR A 245 -21.50 -10.68 -10.44
CA TYR A 245 -21.47 -11.89 -11.25
C TYR A 245 -22.76 -12.68 -11.05
N LYS A 246 -23.35 -13.14 -12.15
CA LYS A 246 -24.51 -14.03 -12.17
C LYS A 246 -24.13 -15.35 -12.82
N LYS A 247 -24.19 -16.45 -12.06
CA LYS A 247 -23.81 -17.80 -12.49
C LYS A 247 -22.45 -17.82 -13.18
N GLY A 248 -21.46 -17.18 -12.55
CA GLY A 248 -20.10 -17.11 -13.08
C GLY A 248 -19.81 -15.97 -14.07
N ILE A 249 -20.83 -15.28 -14.59
CA ILE A 249 -20.67 -14.27 -15.64
C ILE A 249 -20.78 -12.87 -15.07
N LEU A 250 -19.81 -11.99 -15.34
CA LEU A 250 -19.87 -10.57 -14.94
C LEU A 250 -21.03 -9.88 -15.68
N VAL A 251 -21.98 -9.33 -14.92
CA VAL A 251 -23.16 -8.62 -15.47
C VAL A 251 -23.17 -7.14 -15.17
N SER A 252 -22.43 -6.67 -14.16
CA SER A 252 -22.26 -5.24 -13.87
C SER A 252 -20.92 -4.95 -13.16
N GLU A 253 -20.31 -3.82 -13.50
CA GLU A 253 -19.09 -3.28 -12.87
C GLU A 253 -19.39 -2.17 -11.83
N ASP A 254 -20.64 -1.71 -11.73
CA ASP A 254 -21.08 -0.70 -10.76
C ASP A 254 -22.46 -1.01 -10.21
N TYR A 255 -22.53 -2.09 -9.44
CA TYR A 255 -23.74 -2.50 -8.78
C TYR A 255 -24.06 -1.54 -7.63
N SER A 256 -25.11 -0.73 -7.79
CA SER A 256 -25.56 0.26 -6.80
C SER A 256 -26.91 -0.10 -6.17
N LYS A 257 -27.76 -0.84 -6.89
CA LYS A 257 -29.01 -1.48 -6.44
C LYS A 257 -29.45 -2.50 -7.49
N PRO A 258 -30.25 -3.50 -7.11
CA PRO A 258 -30.90 -4.35 -8.09
C PRO A 258 -31.98 -3.50 -8.78
N GLU A 259 -32.11 -3.61 -10.10
CA GLU A 259 -33.28 -3.09 -10.83
C GLU A 259 -34.32 -4.20 -10.96
N LEU A 260 -35.54 -3.95 -10.49
CA LEU A 260 -36.67 -4.85 -10.72
C LEU A 260 -37.52 -4.30 -11.86
N PRO A 261 -37.80 -5.07 -12.92
CA PRO A 261 -39.02 -4.88 -13.66
C PRO A 261 -40.17 -5.28 -12.73
N SER A 262 -40.93 -4.29 -12.27
CA SER A 262 -41.89 -4.36 -11.15
C SER A 262 -43.10 -5.27 -11.38
N GLU A 263 -43.21 -5.96 -12.51
CA GLU A 263 -44.43 -6.71 -12.89
C GLU A 263 -44.16 -8.18 -13.32
N GLN A 264 -42.90 -8.63 -13.43
CA GLN A 264 -42.56 -9.97 -13.95
C GLN A 264 -41.78 -10.86 -12.97
N ILE A 265 -41.79 -10.55 -11.68
CA ILE A 265 -41.03 -11.30 -10.68
C ILE A 265 -41.73 -12.62 -10.39
N THR A 266 -41.35 -13.65 -11.14
CA THR A 266 -41.85 -15.01 -10.97
C THR A 266 -41.03 -15.81 -9.95
N ASP A 267 -39.79 -15.40 -9.67
CA ASP A 267 -38.92 -16.05 -8.71
C ASP A 267 -38.69 -15.18 -7.47
N ARG A 268 -39.21 -15.63 -6.32
CA ARG A 268 -39.00 -15.02 -4.99
C ARG A 268 -37.51 -14.79 -4.67
N ARG A 269 -36.61 -15.56 -5.26
CA ARG A 269 -35.16 -15.43 -5.06
C ARG A 269 -34.58 -14.10 -5.59
N ASN A 270 -35.21 -13.48 -6.59
CA ASN A 270 -34.81 -12.15 -7.05
C ASN A 270 -35.13 -11.05 -6.02
N LEU A 271 -36.07 -11.30 -5.10
CA LEU A 271 -36.47 -10.34 -4.07
C LEU A 271 -35.50 -10.29 -2.88
N ILE A 272 -34.65 -11.30 -2.67
CA ILE A 272 -33.75 -11.33 -1.50
C ILE A 272 -32.65 -10.27 -1.57
N LEU A 273 -32.33 -9.82 -2.79
CA LEU A 273 -31.48 -8.67 -3.06
C LEU A 273 -32.07 -7.34 -2.55
N TYR A 274 -33.35 -7.32 -2.17
CA TYR A 274 -34.07 -6.19 -1.56
C TYR A 274 -34.44 -6.44 -0.09
N ALA A 275 -33.91 -7.52 0.51
CA ALA A 275 -34.22 -7.81 1.91
C ALA A 275 -33.69 -6.68 2.80
N CYS A 276 -34.57 -6.11 3.62
CA CYS A 276 -34.26 -5.11 4.61
C CYS A 276 -34.77 -5.58 5.98
N ASP A 277 -33.99 -5.34 7.03
CA ASP A 277 -34.43 -5.53 8.40
C ASP A 277 -35.40 -4.39 8.75
N LEU A 278 -36.64 -4.77 9.12
CA LEU A 278 -37.66 -3.82 9.55
C LEU A 278 -37.88 -3.95 11.05
N THR A 279 -37.85 -2.82 11.74
CA THR A 279 -38.21 -2.71 13.15
C THR A 279 -39.45 -1.82 13.29
N LEU A 280 -40.33 -2.16 14.22
CA LEU A 280 -41.54 -1.38 14.48
C LEU A 280 -41.18 -0.17 15.35
N ASP A 281 -41.59 1.03 14.95
CA ASP A 281 -41.41 2.25 15.75
C ASP A 281 -42.54 2.35 16.80
N PRO A 282 -42.22 2.23 18.12
CA PRO A 282 -43.22 2.30 19.18
C PRO A 282 -44.00 3.61 19.20
N ASN A 283 -43.43 4.71 18.72
CA ASN A 283 -44.08 6.03 18.73
C ASN A 283 -45.20 6.15 17.69
N THR A 284 -45.20 5.27 16.70
CA THR A 284 -46.23 5.21 15.66
C THR A 284 -47.20 4.05 15.85
N ALA A 285 -46.94 3.17 16.82
CA ALA A 285 -47.78 2.01 17.07
C ALA A 285 -49.08 2.41 17.76
N HIS A 286 -50.20 1.90 17.25
CA HIS A 286 -51.52 2.12 17.85
C HIS A 286 -51.56 1.52 19.27
N ASN A 287 -52.20 2.20 20.21
CA ASN A 287 -52.21 1.88 21.65
C ASN A 287 -52.74 0.47 22.03
N ASN A 288 -53.36 -0.24 21.08
CA ASN A 288 -53.87 -1.61 21.28
C ASN A 288 -52.88 -2.69 20.83
N LEU A 289 -51.74 -2.31 20.25
CA LEU A 289 -50.69 -3.22 19.81
C LEU A 289 -49.67 -3.39 20.93
N ILE A 290 -49.47 -4.63 21.34
CA ILE A 290 -48.38 -4.99 22.26
C ILE A 290 -47.17 -5.34 21.39
N LEU A 291 -46.19 -4.45 21.35
CA LEU A 291 -44.94 -4.73 20.66
C LEU A 291 -44.03 -5.58 21.55
N PRO A 292 -43.37 -6.62 21.01
CA PRO A 292 -42.34 -7.34 21.75
C PRO A 292 -41.20 -6.36 22.08
N VAL A 293 -40.76 -6.36 23.34
CA VAL A 293 -39.61 -5.57 23.79
C VAL A 293 -38.37 -6.14 23.10
N GLN A 294 -37.61 -5.29 22.40
CA GLN A 294 -36.33 -5.66 21.78
C GLN A 294 -35.26 -5.92 22.83
#